data_AF-A0A8X7PXF8-F1
#
_entry.id   AF-A0A8X7PXF8-F1
#
_cell.length_a   1.000
_cell.length_b   1.000
_cell.length_c   1.000
_cell.angle_alpha   90.00
_cell.angle_beta   90.00
_cell.angle_gamma   90.00
#
_symmetry.space_group_name_H-M   'P 1'
#
loop_
_entity.id
_entity.type
_entity.pdbx_description
1 polymer ?
#
loop_
_entity_poly.entity_id
_entity_poly.type
_entity_poly.pdbx_seq_one_letter_code
_entity_poly.pdbx_strand_id
1 'polypeptide(L)'
;MASCYMHMGLGEYPNAINECNLALEASPRYSKALLKRARCYEALNKMDFAFRDSRIVLNMEAENVSAKEIFERVRKVLVGRGLMWLRWRRVLSMCSPLAPRLRKIVKERLRKMKKKNNNKE
;
A
#
# COMPACT_ATOMS: atom_id res chain seq x y z
N MET A 1 10.96 26.48 13.45
CA MET A 1 11.84 25.87 12.43
C MET A 1 11.75 24.36 12.59
N ALA A 2 11.02 23.66 11.70
CA ALA A 2 10.87 22.20 11.76
C ALA A 2 11.89 21.56 10.82
N SER A 3 12.98 21.05 11.40
CA SER A 3 14.06 20.37 10.67
C SER A 3 14.13 18.90 11.06
N CYS A 4 14.29 18.06 10.04
CA CYS A 4 14.93 16.74 10.08
C CYS A 4 14.10 15.49 10.42
N TYR A 5 13.16 15.14 9.51
CA TYR A 5 12.58 13.79 9.42
C TYR A 5 13.48 12.76 8.68
N MET A 6 14.80 12.97 8.62
CA MET A 6 15.72 12.14 7.82
C MET A 6 16.51 11.10 8.61
N HIS A 7 16.32 11.00 9.94
CA HIS A 7 17.07 10.08 10.80
C HIS A 7 16.20 9.01 11.47
N MET A 8 15.28 8.38 10.73
CA MET A 8 14.49 7.30 11.34
C MET A 8 15.26 5.98 11.30
N GLY A 9 15.73 5.56 12.47
CA GLY A 9 16.30 4.23 12.70
C GLY A 9 15.24 3.13 12.57
N LEU A 10 15.67 1.86 12.46
CA LEU A 10 14.78 0.70 12.27
C LEU A 10 13.64 0.57 13.31
N GLY A 11 13.83 1.11 14.51
CA GLY A 11 12.82 1.15 15.57
C GLY A 11 11.76 2.26 15.42
N GLU A 12 11.98 3.25 14.56
CA GLU A 12 11.11 4.44 14.46
C GLU A 12 10.13 4.37 13.29
N TYR A 13 10.26 3.40 12.38
CA TYR A 13 9.34 3.25 11.24
C TYR A 13 7.85 3.11 11.63
N PRO A 14 7.47 2.42 12.71
CA PRO A 14 6.06 2.38 13.15
C PRO A 14 5.54 3.77 13.57
N ASN A 15 6.34 4.54 14.32
CA ASN A 15 6.00 5.90 14.74
C ASN A 15 5.92 6.83 13.53
N ALA A 16 6.87 6.72 12.61
CA ALA A 16 6.88 7.41 11.32
C ALA A 16 5.58 7.21 10.53
N ILE A 17 5.12 5.96 10.47
CA ILE A 17 3.88 5.60 9.78
C ILE A 17 2.70 6.24 10.48
N ASN A 18 2.69 6.27 11.82
CA ASN A 18 1.63 6.91 12.59
C ASN A 18 1.57 8.42 12.33
N GLU A 19 2.71 9.11 12.34
CA GLU A 19 2.79 10.53 12.00
C GLU A 19 2.35 10.81 10.56
N CYS A 20 2.74 9.95 9.62
CA CYS A 20 2.27 10.05 8.24
C CYS A 20 0.75 9.83 8.14
N ASN A 21 0.17 8.94 8.94
CA ASN A 21 -1.28 8.74 8.98
C ASN A 21 -2.01 9.98 9.50
N LEU A 22 -1.53 10.57 10.59
CA LEU A 22 -2.09 11.83 11.13
C LEU A 22 -2.01 12.96 10.09
N ALA A 23 -0.89 13.07 9.38
CA ALA A 23 -0.74 14.05 8.30
C ALA A 23 -1.73 13.80 7.14
N LEU A 24 -2.05 12.53 6.86
CA LEU A 24 -3.00 12.15 5.82
C LEU A 24 -4.46 12.27 6.25
N GLU A 25 -4.76 12.22 7.55
CA GLU A 25 -6.07 12.58 8.10
C GLU A 25 -6.35 14.07 7.89
N ALA A 26 -5.35 14.92 8.14
CA ALA A 26 -5.44 16.34 7.88
C ALA A 26 -5.47 16.66 6.37
N SER A 27 -4.64 15.99 5.57
CA SER A 27 -4.59 16.18 4.11
C SER A 27 -4.41 14.85 3.38
N PRO A 28 -5.52 14.24 2.89
CA PRO A 28 -5.48 12.92 2.23
C PRO A 28 -4.64 12.88 0.95
N ARG A 29 -4.31 14.04 0.37
CA ARG A 29 -3.53 14.19 -0.87
C ARG A 29 -2.11 14.69 -0.61
N TYR A 30 -1.60 14.58 0.61
CA TYR A 30 -0.27 15.06 0.93
C TYR A 30 0.82 14.10 0.41
N SER A 31 1.31 14.37 -0.81
CA SER A 31 2.29 13.53 -1.51
C SER A 31 3.55 13.24 -0.69
N LYS A 32 4.09 14.22 0.04
CA LYS A 32 5.30 14.03 0.86
C LYS A 32 5.07 13.02 1.99
N ALA A 33 3.90 13.04 2.64
CA ALA A 33 3.58 12.05 3.67
C ALA A 33 3.39 10.64 3.08
N LEU A 34 2.74 10.53 1.91
CA LEU A 34 2.62 9.24 1.22
C LEU A 34 3.98 8.66 0.83
N LEU A 35 4.90 9.47 0.30
CA LEU A 35 6.25 9.01 -0.05
C LEU A 35 7.05 8.57 1.18
N LYS A 36 6.98 9.34 2.28
CA LYS A 36 7.60 8.95 3.55
C LYS A 36 7.04 7.63 4.06
N ARG A 37 5.71 7.47 4.06
CA ARG A 37 5.05 6.24 4.49
C ARG A 37 5.42 5.05 3.60
N ALA A 38 5.52 5.26 2.29
CA ALA A 38 5.99 4.25 1.34
C ALA A 38 7.40 3.76 1.68
N ARG A 39 8.34 4.67 1.95
CA ARG A 39 9.72 4.31 2.36
C ARG A 39 9.76 3.55 3.68
N CYS A 40 8.94 3.93 4.66
CA CYS A 40 8.82 3.19 5.91
C CYS A 40 8.32 1.76 5.66
N TYR A 41 7.35 1.59 4.75
CA TYR A 41 6.87 0.27 4.36
C TYR A 41 7.92 -0.55 3.60
N GLU A 42 8.74 0.07 2.74
CA GLU A 42 9.88 -0.62 2.12
C GLU A 42 10.86 -1.14 3.17
N ALA A 43 11.21 -0.31 4.16
CA ALA A 43 12.11 -0.69 5.25
C ALA A 43 11.53 -1.83 6.11
N LEU A 44 10.21 -1.86 6.30
CA LEU A 44 9.49 -2.95 6.99
C LEU A 44 9.22 -4.17 6.08
N ASN A 45 9.78 -4.20 4.86
CA ASN A 45 9.57 -5.25 3.87
C ASN A 45 8.10 -5.45 3.44
N LYS A 46 7.25 -4.43 3.68
CA LYS A 46 5.82 -4.36 3.37
C LYS A 46 5.57 -3.76 1.99
N MET A 47 6.10 -4.43 0.96
CA MET A 47 6.08 -3.99 -0.44
C MET A 47 4.67 -3.69 -0.97
N ASP A 48 3.65 -4.44 -0.53
CA ASP A 48 2.26 -4.21 -0.95
C ASP A 48 1.74 -2.82 -0.55
N PHE A 49 2.15 -2.29 0.61
CA PHE A 49 1.69 -0.98 1.06
C PHE A 49 2.50 0.15 0.42
N ALA A 50 3.82 -0.04 0.26
CA ALA A 50 4.70 0.92 -0.39
C ALA A 50 4.28 1.23 -1.84
N PHE A 51 3.92 0.19 -2.61
CA PHE A 51 3.45 0.38 -3.99
C PHE A 51 2.09 1.09 -4.06
N ARG A 52 1.23 0.94 -3.05
CA ARG A 52 -0.07 1.60 -3.03
C ARG A 52 0.13 3.09 -2.86
N ASP A 53 0.96 3.47 -1.89
CA ASP A 53 1.22 4.87 -1.59
C ASP A 53 1.96 5.55 -2.74
N SER A 54 2.98 4.90 -3.34
CA SER A 54 3.67 5.44 -4.51
C SER A 54 2.74 5.59 -5.72
N ARG A 55 1.81 4.66 -5.94
CA ARG A 55 0.81 4.78 -7.01
C ARG A 55 -0.17 5.94 -6.79
N ILE A 56 -0.61 6.17 -5.55
CA ILE A 56 -1.48 7.31 -5.24
C ILE A 56 -0.74 8.62 -5.56
N VAL A 57 0.54 8.72 -5.17
CA VAL A 57 1.38 9.88 -5.50
C VAL A 57 1.51 10.04 -7.01
N LEU A 58 1.81 8.98 -7.77
CA LEU A 58 1.89 9.05 -9.23
C LEU A 58 0.58 9.45 -9.91
N ASN A 59 -0.57 9.11 -9.31
CA ASN A 59 -1.87 9.52 -9.82
C ASN A 59 -2.17 11.01 -9.58
N MET A 60 -1.55 11.62 -8.57
CA MET A 60 -1.69 13.04 -8.27
C MET A 60 -0.59 13.87 -8.95
N GLU A 61 0.64 13.39 -8.90
CA GLU A 61 1.86 13.99 -9.42
C GLU A 61 2.59 12.98 -10.30
N ALA A 62 2.17 12.86 -11.55
CA ALA A 62 2.76 11.92 -12.50
C ALA A 62 4.23 12.21 -12.82
N GLU A 63 4.70 13.43 -12.58
CA GLU A 63 6.10 13.85 -12.80
C GLU A 63 7.00 13.66 -11.58
N ASN A 64 6.47 13.18 -10.45
CA ASN A 64 7.25 13.02 -9.24
C ASN A 64 8.29 11.89 -9.38
N VAL A 65 9.57 12.26 -9.48
CA VAL A 65 10.70 11.34 -9.69
C VAL A 65 10.82 10.34 -8.54
N SER A 66 10.74 10.80 -7.29
CA SER A 66 10.83 9.92 -6.11
C SER A 66 9.71 8.88 -6.06
N ALA A 67 8.50 9.25 -6.51
CA ALA A 67 7.39 8.32 -6.60
C ALA A 67 7.62 7.22 -7.64
N LYS A 68 8.17 7.59 -8.81
CA LYS A 68 8.52 6.63 -9.88
C LYS A 68 9.59 5.65 -9.41
N GLU A 69 10.63 6.15 -8.75
CA GLU A 69 11.71 5.32 -8.23
C GLU A 69 11.21 4.26 -7.24
N ILE A 70 10.41 4.68 -6.25
CA ILE A 70 9.81 3.76 -5.26
C ILE A 70 8.88 2.78 -5.97
N PHE A 71 8.03 3.27 -6.87
CA PHE A 71 7.10 2.42 -7.62
C PHE A 71 7.82 1.33 -8.42
N GLU A 72 8.86 1.69 -9.17
CA GLU A 72 9.63 0.74 -9.96
C GLU A 72 10.41 -0.25 -9.10
N ARG A 73 11.02 0.21 -7.99
CA ARG A 73 11.74 -0.66 -7.06
C ARG A 73 10.80 -1.70 -6.46
N VAL A 74 9.67 -1.26 -5.94
CA VAL A 74 8.69 -2.15 -5.31
C VAL A 74 8.04 -3.06 -6.34
N ARG A 75 7.78 -2.58 -7.57
CA ARG A 75 7.29 -3.38 -8.69
C ARG A 75 8.22 -4.55 -8.98
N LYS A 76 9.52 -4.31 -9.10
CA LYS A 76 10.53 -5.36 -9.34
C LYS A 76 10.49 -6.43 -8.26
N VAL A 77 10.43 -6.03 -6.98
CA VAL A 77 10.37 -6.98 -5.86
C VAL A 77 9.08 -7.81 -5.88
N LEU A 78 7.94 -7.19 -6.16
CA LEU A 78 6.64 -7.88 -6.22
C LEU A 78 6.56 -8.87 -7.39
N VAL A 79 7.10 -8.50 -8.55
CA VAL A 79 7.21 -9.38 -9.73
C VAL A 79 8.12 -10.55 -9.43
N GLY A 80 9.29 -10.32 -8.81
CA GLY A 80 10.22 -11.38 -8.42
C GLY A 80 9.64 -12.37 -7.39
N ARG A 81 8.71 -11.92 -6.53
CA ARG A 81 7.99 -12.78 -5.58
C ARG A 81 6.84 -13.58 -6.21
N GLY A 82 6.62 -13.49 -7.54
CA GLY A 82 5.50 -14.13 -8.22
C GLY A 82 4.13 -13.58 -7.81
N LEU A 83 4.10 -12.47 -7.07
CA LEU A 83 2.90 -11.77 -6.64
C LEU A 83 2.42 -10.85 -7.78
N MET A 84 2.14 -11.47 -8.92
CA MET A 84 1.47 -10.85 -10.05
C MET A 84 0.16 -10.23 -9.56
N TRP A 85 -0.07 -8.95 -9.89
CA TRP A 85 -1.30 -8.17 -10.11
C TRP A 85 -2.69 -8.68 -9.61
N LEU A 86 -2.94 -9.98 -9.57
CA LEU A 86 -4.15 -10.65 -9.03
C LEU A 86 -4.37 -10.42 -7.53
N ARG A 87 -3.29 -10.35 -6.73
CA ARG A 87 -3.42 -9.98 -5.30
C ARG A 87 -3.72 -8.48 -5.13
N TRP A 88 -3.18 -7.66 -6.03
CA TRP A 88 -3.46 -6.23 -6.13
C TRP A 88 -4.89 -5.91 -6.53
N ARG A 89 -5.52 -6.69 -7.42
CA ARG A 89 -6.96 -6.57 -7.72
C ARG A 89 -7.82 -6.76 -6.47
N ARG A 90 -7.35 -7.60 -5.54
CA ARG A 90 -8.00 -7.87 -4.24
C ARG A 90 -7.70 -6.78 -3.20
N VAL A 91 -6.51 -6.18 -3.21
CA VAL A 91 -6.15 -5.05 -2.34
C VAL A 91 -6.77 -3.72 -2.82
N LEU A 92 -6.90 -3.50 -4.13
CA LEU A 92 -7.70 -2.40 -4.69
C LEU A 92 -9.16 -2.47 -4.21
N SER A 93 -9.70 -3.70 -4.10
CA SER A 93 -11.01 -3.94 -3.50
C SER A 93 -11.06 -3.66 -1.99
N MET A 94 -9.92 -3.54 -1.30
CA MET A 94 -9.82 -3.10 0.10
C MET A 94 -9.48 -1.61 0.23
N CYS A 95 -9.29 -0.89 -0.88
CA CYS A 95 -8.77 0.47 -0.91
C CYS A 95 -9.72 1.44 -1.61
N SER A 96 -10.99 1.44 -1.23
CA SER A 96 -11.82 2.64 -1.26
C SER A 96 -12.32 2.90 0.16
N PRO A 97 -12.38 4.15 0.63
CA PRO A 97 -13.18 4.51 1.80
C PRO A 97 -14.71 4.44 1.51
N LEU A 98 -15.15 3.55 0.60
CA LEU A 98 -16.55 3.37 0.25
C LEU A 98 -16.99 1.91 0.43
N ALA A 99 -18.00 1.80 1.29
CA ALA A 99 -19.08 0.82 1.29
C ALA A 99 -18.85 -0.52 2.03
N PRO A 100 -19.51 -0.69 3.20
CA PRO A 100 -19.79 -1.98 3.86
C PRO A 100 -20.40 -3.08 2.96
N ARG A 101 -20.84 -2.75 1.74
CA ARG A 101 -21.49 -3.66 0.77
C ARG A 101 -20.55 -4.72 0.18
N LEU A 102 -19.25 -4.44 0.05
CA LEU A 102 -18.30 -5.39 -0.55
C LEU A 102 -17.92 -6.56 0.37
N ARG A 103 -18.12 -6.43 1.69
CA ARG A 103 -17.85 -7.51 2.66
C ARG A 103 -18.73 -8.74 2.42
N LYS A 104 -19.99 -8.56 2.01
CA LYS A 104 -20.91 -9.68 1.71
C LYS A 104 -20.49 -10.44 0.45
N ILE A 105 -20.12 -9.71 -0.61
CA ILE A 105 -19.72 -10.27 -1.90
C ILE A 105 -18.41 -11.07 -1.77
N VAL A 106 -17.44 -10.53 -1.01
CA VAL A 106 -16.17 -11.22 -0.75
C VAL A 106 -16.36 -12.48 0.10
N LYS A 107 -17.20 -12.46 1.14
CA LYS A 107 -17.52 -13.65 1.95
C LYS A 107 -18.19 -14.75 1.12
N GLU A 108 -19.08 -14.40 0.20
CA GLU A 108 -19.75 -15.37 -0.67
C GLU A 108 -18.79 -16.01 -1.69
N ARG A 109 -17.88 -15.22 -2.27
CA ARG A 109 -16.84 -15.71 -3.20
C ARG A 109 -15.83 -16.61 -2.49
N LEU A 110 -15.46 -16.32 -1.23
CA LEU A 110 -14.60 -17.18 -0.41
C LEU A 110 -15.27 -18.53 -0.09
N ARG A 111 -16.58 -18.52 0.21
CA ARG A 111 -17.36 -19.74 0.45
C ARG A 111 -17.45 -20.63 -0.80
N LYS A 112 -17.65 -20.03 -1.99
CA LYS A 112 -17.67 -20.76 -3.27
C LYS A 112 -16.31 -21.37 -3.63
N MET A 113 -15.21 -20.68 -3.34
CA MET A 113 -13.85 -21.22 -3.54
C MET A 113 -13.55 -22.40 -2.60
N LYS A 114 -13.94 -22.31 -1.32
CA LYS A 114 -13.72 -23.38 -0.34
C LYS A 114 -14.50 -24.67 -0.72
N LYS A 115 -15.72 -24.52 -1.24
CA LYS A 115 -16.55 -25.64 -1.69
C LYS A 115 -16.00 -26.33 -2.96
N LYS A 116 -15.21 -25.63 -3.78
CA LYS A 116 -14.62 -26.18 -5.01
C LYS A 116 -13.34 -27.00 -4.74
N ASN A 117 -12.66 -26.74 -3.62
CA ASN A 117 -11.49 -27.53 -3.21
C ASN A 117 -11.87 -28.84 -2.50
N ASN A 118 -13.02 -28.90 -1.83
CA ASN A 118 -13.48 -30.11 -1.14
C ASN A 118 -14.15 -31.16 -2.06
N ASN A 119 -14.33 -30.85 -3.35
CA ASN A 119 -14.92 -31.77 -4.35
C ASN A 119 -13.87 -32.32 -5.33
N LYS A 120 -12.58 -32.25 -4.95
CA LYS A 120 -11.45 -32.74 -5.75
C LYS A 120 -10.62 -33.81 -5.02
N GLU A 121 -11.10 -34.32 -3.90
CA GLU A 121 -10.67 -35.59 -3.29
C GLU A 121 -11.61 -36.71 -3.74
#